data_AF-B4MAB7-F1
#
_entry.id   AF-B4MAB7-F1
#
_cell.length_a   1.000
_cell.length_b   1.000
_cell.length_c   1.000
_cell.angle_alpha   90.00
_cell.angle_beta   90.00
_cell.angle_gamma   90.00
#
_symmetry.space_group_name_H-M   'P 1'
#
loop_
_entity.id
_entity.type
_entity.pdbx_description
1 polymer ?
#
loop_
_entity_poly.entity_id
_entity_poly.type
_entity_poly.pdbx_seq_one_letter_code
_entity_poly.pdbx_strand_id
1 'polypeptide(L)'
;MNEFRMLRQAWDEILQRYLSLEVFSIWHTRNAEQRREYVVQRLIKDWFPWFYWFFLIYSFLGLMHQLMQFLRAQLVKSRPLTMWRVRVFRGIRDSVIRKMRVCGSFFMLLCWFLLFLGLLLNKPKCMRPWISISSLVLALDFVLWTLEIMFGYDQFNWQCLISFALPFICQILLGNIGKLLEDPNHKLFDK
;
A
#
# COMPACT_ATOMS: atom_id res chain seq x y z
N MET A 1 -5.86 4.11 -54.14
CA MET A 1 -4.44 4.07 -53.72
C MET A 1 -4.05 5.19 -52.72
N ASN A 2 -4.75 6.33 -52.68
CA ASN A 2 -4.48 7.42 -51.73
C ASN A 2 -5.03 7.19 -50.30
N GLU A 3 -6.12 6.46 -50.13
CA GLU A 3 -6.71 6.24 -48.80
C GLU A 3 -5.81 5.44 -47.86
N PHE A 4 -5.04 4.49 -48.41
CA PHE A 4 -4.07 3.71 -47.62
C PHE A 4 -2.91 4.57 -47.10
N ARG A 5 -2.54 5.66 -47.80
CA ARG A 5 -1.53 6.61 -47.31
C ARG A 5 -2.08 7.47 -46.18
N MET A 6 -3.33 7.92 -46.28
CA MET A 6 -3.98 8.70 -45.22
C MET A 6 -4.16 7.86 -43.94
N LEU A 7 -4.61 6.61 -44.09
CA LEU A 7 -4.73 5.68 -42.96
C LEU A 7 -3.38 5.40 -42.30
N ARG A 8 -2.31 5.26 -43.09
CA ARG A 8 -0.95 5.06 -42.55
C ARG A 8 -0.46 6.29 -41.79
N GLN A 9 -0.64 7.49 -42.34
CA GLN A 9 -0.27 8.74 -41.65
C GLN A 9 -1.07 8.97 -40.36
N ALA A 10 -2.38 8.72 -40.39
CA ALA A 10 -3.22 8.80 -39.20
C ALA A 10 -2.80 7.76 -38.15
N TRP A 11 -2.43 6.55 -38.59
CA TRP A 11 -1.94 5.52 -37.68
C TRP A 11 -0.58 5.87 -37.07
N ASP A 12 0.34 6.43 -37.87
CA ASP A 12 1.65 6.88 -37.41
C ASP A 12 1.52 8.06 -36.43
N GLU A 13 0.60 9.00 -36.68
CA GLU A 13 0.29 10.08 -35.74
C GLU A 13 -0.34 9.56 -34.44
N ILE A 14 -1.27 8.61 -34.52
CA ILE A 14 -1.89 7.99 -33.34
C ILE A 14 -0.85 7.19 -32.53
N LEU A 15 0.02 6.43 -33.22
CA LEU A 15 1.14 5.73 -32.60
C LEU A 15 2.13 6.70 -31.96
N GLN A 16 2.49 7.80 -32.60
CA GLN A 16 3.37 8.81 -31.97
C GLN A 16 2.73 9.46 -30.74
N ARG A 17 1.41 9.65 -30.75
CA ARG A 17 0.68 10.32 -29.67
C ARG A 17 0.43 9.41 -28.46
N TYR A 18 0.20 8.11 -28.68
CA TYR A 18 -0.06 7.13 -27.61
C TYR A 18 1.15 6.29 -27.21
N LEU A 19 2.02 5.93 -28.17
CA LEU A 19 3.27 5.21 -28.00
C LEU A 19 4.43 6.20 -28.16
N SER A 20 4.53 7.17 -27.25
CA SER A 20 5.80 7.87 -27.02
C SER A 20 6.78 6.87 -26.40
N LEU A 21 7.40 6.05 -27.25
CA LEU A 21 8.43 5.06 -26.90
C LEU A 21 9.60 5.70 -26.13
N GLU A 22 9.79 7.01 -26.21
CA GLU A 22 10.70 7.78 -25.36
C GLU A 22 10.37 7.71 -23.87
N VAL A 23 9.08 7.65 -23.51
CA VAL A 23 8.64 7.49 -22.11
C VAL A 23 9.07 6.13 -21.58
N PHE A 24 9.26 5.11 -22.41
CA PHE A 24 9.80 3.80 -22.01
C PHE A 24 11.25 3.57 -22.46
N SER A 25 11.91 4.58 -23.02
CA SER A 25 13.30 4.44 -23.47
C SER A 25 14.22 4.18 -22.27
N ILE A 26 15.15 3.26 -22.47
CA ILE A 26 16.11 2.78 -21.46
C ILE A 26 17.18 3.86 -21.18
N TRP A 27 17.28 4.87 -22.04
CA TRP A 27 18.26 5.95 -21.94
C TRP A 27 17.82 7.00 -20.91
N HIS A 28 18.57 7.11 -19.81
CA HIS A 28 18.35 8.10 -18.76
C HIS A 28 18.59 9.53 -19.28
N THR A 29 17.53 10.17 -19.75
CA THR A 29 17.51 11.62 -19.96
C THR A 29 16.68 12.25 -18.85
N ARG A 30 17.19 13.33 -18.24
CA ARG A 30 16.52 14.05 -17.14
C ARG A 30 15.09 14.51 -17.49
N ASN A 31 14.83 14.74 -18.78
CA ASN A 31 13.51 15.10 -19.29
C ASN A 31 12.54 13.90 -19.35
N ALA A 32 13.03 12.67 -19.51
CA ALA A 32 12.19 11.47 -19.50
C ALA A 32 11.70 11.12 -18.09
N GLU A 33 12.52 11.33 -17.06
CA GLU A 33 12.11 11.14 -15.66
C GLU A 33 11.01 12.11 -15.24
N GLN A 34 11.16 13.40 -15.56
CA GLN A 34 10.14 14.40 -15.28
C GLN A 34 8.81 14.12 -16.00
N ARG A 35 8.86 13.61 -17.23
CA ARG A 35 7.65 13.21 -17.98
C ARG A 35 6.99 11.96 -17.40
N ARG A 36 7.75 10.96 -16.95
CA ARG A 36 7.22 9.78 -16.26
C ARG A 36 6.53 10.17 -14.96
N GLU A 37 7.18 11.01 -14.15
CA GLU A 37 6.59 11.52 -12.91
C GLU A 37 5.29 12.29 -13.20
N TYR A 38 5.28 13.14 -14.23
CA TYR A 38 4.09 13.88 -14.64
C TYR A 38 2.94 12.98 -15.09
N VAL A 39 3.20 11.96 -15.92
CA VAL A 39 2.15 11.03 -16.40
C VAL A 39 1.58 10.21 -15.24
N VAL A 40 2.44 9.71 -14.35
CA VAL A 40 2.02 8.95 -13.16
C VAL A 40 1.22 9.85 -12.21
N GLN A 41 1.67 11.08 -11.97
CA GLN A 41 0.93 12.04 -11.14
C GLN A 41 -0.42 12.41 -11.75
N ARG A 42 -0.51 12.58 -13.07
CA ARG A 42 -1.77 12.88 -13.76
C ARG A 42 -2.77 11.74 -13.65
N LEU A 43 -2.34 10.50 -13.89
CA LEU A 43 -3.18 9.31 -13.69
C LEU A 43 -3.66 9.20 -12.24
N ILE A 44 -2.77 9.42 -11.26
CA ILE A 44 -3.13 9.41 -9.84
C ILE A 44 -4.12 10.53 -9.51
N LYS A 45 -3.98 11.71 -10.13
CA LYS A 45 -4.89 12.86 -9.95
C LYS A 45 -6.30 12.54 -10.43
N ASP A 46 -6.43 11.96 -11.61
CA ASP A 46 -7.76 11.62 -12.18
C ASP A 46 -8.49 10.57 -11.34
N TRP A 47 -7.74 9.64 -10.75
CA TRP A 47 -8.27 8.58 -9.87
C TRP A 47 -8.28 8.96 -8.39
N PHE A 48 -7.79 10.14 -8.03
CA PHE A 48 -7.62 10.56 -6.63
C PHE A 48 -8.92 10.50 -5.81
N PRO A 49 -10.08 10.99 -6.29
CA PRO A 49 -11.32 10.94 -5.52
C PRO A 49 -11.72 9.49 -5.19
N TRP A 50 -11.55 8.58 -6.14
CA TRP A 50 -11.86 7.16 -5.96
C TRP A 50 -10.94 6.52 -4.93
N PHE A 51 -9.62 6.75 -5.03
CA PHE A 51 -8.67 6.23 -4.06
C PHE A 51 -8.92 6.81 -2.66
N TYR A 52 -9.22 8.11 -2.56
CA TYR A 52 -9.52 8.75 -1.29
C TYR A 52 -10.71 8.08 -0.58
N TRP A 53 -11.84 7.91 -1.27
CA TRP A 53 -13.02 7.23 -0.71
C TRP A 53 -12.75 5.76 -0.38
N PHE A 54 -12.00 5.07 -1.24
CA PHE A 54 -11.56 3.70 -1.00
C PHE A 54 -10.75 3.60 0.30
N PHE A 55 -9.74 4.45 0.48
CA PHE A 55 -8.91 4.45 1.69
C PHE A 55 -9.69 4.88 2.93
N LEU A 56 -10.67 5.78 2.80
CA LEU A 56 -11.55 6.17 3.90
C LEU A 56 -12.39 4.98 4.40
N ILE A 57 -13.07 4.27 3.50
CA ILE A 57 -13.85 3.07 3.83
C ILE A 57 -12.93 1.97 4.36
N TYR A 58 -11.78 1.76 3.71
CA TYR A 58 -10.79 0.77 4.11
C TYR A 58 -10.25 1.03 5.52
N SER A 59 -9.92 2.28 5.85
CA SER A 59 -9.46 2.67 7.19
C SER A 59 -10.53 2.47 8.26
N PHE A 60 -11.80 2.77 7.94
CA PHE A 60 -12.92 2.51 8.84
C PHE A 60 -13.12 1.02 9.10
N LEU A 61 -13.12 0.18 8.04
CA LEU A 61 -13.23 -1.27 8.16
C LEU A 61 -12.07 -1.87 8.95
N GLY A 62 -10.83 -1.41 8.68
CA GLY A 62 -9.65 -1.82 9.41
C GLY A 62 -9.74 -1.48 10.90
N LEU A 63 -10.23 -0.28 11.23
CA LEU A 63 -10.47 0.14 12.61
C LEU A 63 -11.50 -0.74 13.31
N MET A 64 -12.66 -0.96 12.70
CA MET A 64 -13.70 -1.83 13.24
C MET A 64 -13.18 -3.27 13.45
N HIS A 65 -12.43 -3.80 12.49
CA HIS A 65 -11.84 -5.13 12.58
C HIS A 65 -10.85 -5.23 13.75
N GLN A 66 -9.93 -4.26 13.90
CA GLN A 66 -8.97 -4.25 15.01
C GLN A 66 -9.65 -4.05 16.36
N LEU A 67 -10.69 -3.22 16.42
CA LEU A 67 -11.46 -3.03 17.64
C LEU A 67 -12.12 -4.34 18.07
N MET A 68 -12.73 -5.07 17.13
CA MET A 68 -13.29 -6.40 17.42
C MET A 68 -12.23 -7.40 17.87
N GLN A 69 -11.05 -7.42 17.22
CA GLN A 69 -9.95 -8.28 17.65
C GLN A 69 -9.46 -7.94 19.06
N PHE A 70 -9.30 -6.66 19.36
CA PHE A 70 -8.89 -6.20 20.68
C PHE A 70 -9.91 -6.56 21.76
N LEU A 71 -11.19 -6.28 21.53
CA LEU A 71 -12.28 -6.65 22.45
C LEU A 71 -12.34 -8.16 22.67
N ARG A 72 -12.22 -8.96 21.60
CA ARG A 72 -12.17 -10.43 21.71
C ARG A 72 -10.98 -10.90 22.53
N ALA A 73 -9.80 -10.32 22.33
CA ALA A 73 -8.59 -10.69 23.07
C ALA A 73 -8.66 -10.37 24.56
N GLN A 74 -9.37 -9.30 24.94
CA GLN A 74 -9.62 -8.90 26.33
C GLN A 74 -10.68 -9.78 27.00
N LEU A 75 -11.82 -9.99 26.32
CA LEU A 75 -13.00 -10.66 26.90
C LEU A 75 -12.85 -12.19 26.95
N VAL A 76 -12.24 -12.81 25.93
CA VAL A 76 -12.19 -14.28 25.80
C VAL A 76 -10.80 -14.78 26.17
N LYS A 77 -10.62 -15.21 27.43
CA LYS A 77 -9.34 -15.73 27.93
C LYS A 77 -8.97 -17.14 27.48
N SER A 78 -9.91 -17.95 27.02
CA SER A 78 -9.73 -19.40 26.86
C SER A 78 -9.51 -19.90 25.42
N ARG A 79 -9.56 -19.03 24.40
CA ARG A 79 -9.42 -19.49 23.00
C ARG A 79 -7.97 -19.47 22.51
N PRO A 80 -7.55 -20.49 21.72
CA PRO A 80 -6.28 -20.46 21.03
C PRO A 80 -6.24 -19.27 20.08
N LEU A 81 -5.11 -18.58 20.08
CA LEU A 81 -4.88 -17.35 19.36
C LEU A 81 -4.79 -17.67 17.86
N THR A 82 -5.88 -17.48 17.11
CA THR A 82 -5.89 -17.62 15.65
C THR A 82 -4.94 -16.58 15.04
N MET A 83 -3.91 -17.03 14.32
CA MET A 83 -2.97 -16.18 13.60
C MET A 83 -3.31 -16.17 12.11
N TRP A 84 -3.00 -15.08 11.42
CA TRP A 84 -3.17 -14.99 9.96
C TRP A 84 -2.40 -16.11 9.24
N ARG A 85 -1.26 -16.50 9.81
CA ARG A 85 -0.51 -17.70 9.43
C ARG A 85 -0.24 -18.52 10.69
N VAL A 86 -0.47 -19.82 10.63
CA VAL A 86 -0.13 -20.73 11.73
C VAL A 86 1.39 -20.76 11.85
N ARG A 87 1.94 -20.17 12.92
CA ARG A 87 3.37 -20.23 13.24
C ARG A 87 3.55 -21.00 14.55
N VAL A 88 4.52 -21.90 14.57
CA VAL A 88 4.86 -22.70 15.75
C VAL A 88 6.05 -22.05 16.45
N PHE A 89 5.79 -21.29 17.51
CA PHE A 89 6.83 -20.67 18.32
C PHE A 89 7.38 -21.69 19.33
N ARG A 90 8.47 -22.39 18.98
CA ARG A 90 9.17 -23.26 19.93
C ARG A 90 10.04 -22.39 20.87
N GLY A 91 9.75 -22.42 22.17
CA GLY A 91 10.58 -21.77 23.21
C GLY A 91 9.99 -20.54 23.90
N ILE A 92 8.83 -20.02 23.46
CA ILE A 92 8.17 -18.87 24.10
C ILE A 92 6.92 -19.35 24.85
N ARG A 93 6.75 -18.93 26.11
CA ARG A 93 5.54 -19.23 26.90
C ARG A 93 4.32 -18.55 26.28
N ASP A 94 3.20 -19.28 26.17
CA ASP A 94 1.93 -18.78 25.61
C ASP A 94 1.43 -17.50 26.28
N SER A 95 1.68 -17.34 27.59
CA SER A 95 1.31 -16.14 28.34
C SER A 95 2.04 -14.88 27.86
N VAL A 96 3.29 -15.00 27.42
CA VAL A 96 4.11 -13.91 26.88
C VAL A 96 3.61 -13.55 25.48
N ILE A 97 3.39 -14.56 24.63
CA ILE A 97 2.83 -14.39 23.27
C ILE A 97 1.51 -13.63 23.34
N ARG A 98 0.64 -14.00 24.29
CA ARG A 98 -0.65 -13.34 24.47
C ARG A 98 -0.52 -11.88 24.88
N LYS A 99 0.36 -11.55 25.84
CA LYS A 99 0.60 -10.16 26.26
C LYS A 99 1.14 -9.31 25.11
N MET A 100 2.12 -9.83 24.37
CA MET A 100 2.67 -9.16 23.19
C MET A 100 1.60 -8.91 22.14
N ARG A 101 0.68 -9.86 21.93
CA ARG A 101 -0.40 -9.69 20.96
C ARG A 101 -1.41 -8.63 21.36
N VAL A 102 -1.83 -8.59 22.62
CA VAL A 102 -2.72 -7.51 23.10
C VAL A 102 -2.06 -6.14 22.93
N CYS A 103 -0.77 -6.06 23.25
CA CYS A 103 0.02 -4.84 23.07
C CYS A 103 0.11 -4.45 21.58
N GLY A 104 0.45 -5.39 20.71
CA GLY A 104 0.51 -5.18 19.25
C GLY A 104 -0.84 -4.79 18.66
N SER A 105 -1.94 -5.44 19.07
CA SER A 105 -3.29 -5.09 18.65
C SER A 105 -3.68 -3.68 19.11
N PHE A 106 -3.26 -3.24 20.30
CA PHE A 106 -3.49 -1.87 20.77
C PHE A 106 -2.75 -0.85 19.90
N PHE A 107 -1.45 -1.08 19.63
CA PHE A 107 -0.69 -0.21 18.74
C PHE A 107 -1.27 -0.16 17.33
N MET A 108 -1.67 -1.31 16.77
CA MET A 108 -2.32 -1.36 15.46
C MET A 108 -3.66 -0.61 15.47
N LEU A 109 -4.49 -0.77 16.50
CA LEU A 109 -5.74 -0.02 16.64
C LEU A 109 -5.49 1.50 16.63
N LEU A 110 -4.49 1.96 17.37
CA LEU A 110 -4.09 3.37 17.38
C LEU A 110 -3.63 3.84 16.00
N CYS A 111 -2.88 3.03 15.26
CA CYS A 111 -2.47 3.32 13.89
C CYS A 111 -3.67 3.45 12.95
N TRP A 112 -4.62 2.52 13.01
CA TRP A 112 -5.83 2.57 12.19
C TRP A 112 -6.71 3.77 12.53
N PHE A 113 -6.78 4.14 13.80
CA PHE A 113 -7.46 5.36 14.24
C PHE A 113 -6.79 6.63 13.72
N LEU A 114 -5.47 6.72 13.79
CA LEU A 114 -4.71 7.84 13.23
C LEU A 114 -4.86 7.95 11.71
N LEU A 115 -4.88 6.81 11.01
CA LEU A 115 -5.13 6.76 9.57
C LEU A 115 -6.53 7.30 9.22
N PHE A 116 -7.56 6.80 9.90
CA PHE A 116 -8.94 7.23 9.69
C PHE A 116 -9.11 8.73 9.98
N LEU A 117 -8.56 9.22 11.10
CA LEU A 117 -8.56 10.65 11.42
C LEU A 117 -7.77 11.48 10.41
N GLY A 118 -6.62 10.99 9.95
CA GLY A 118 -5.80 11.66 8.96
C GLY A 118 -6.51 11.84 7.63
N LEU A 119 -7.27 10.82 7.20
CA LEU A 119 -8.11 10.90 6.01
C LEU A 119 -9.30 11.83 6.25
N LEU A 120 -10.07 11.64 7.33
CA LEU A 120 -11.27 12.44 7.61
C LEU A 120 -10.96 13.95 7.77
N LEU A 121 -9.84 14.29 8.40
CA LEU A 121 -9.40 15.67 8.61
C LEU A 121 -8.49 16.20 7.50
N ASN A 122 -8.21 15.41 6.45
CA ASN A 122 -7.26 15.74 5.38
C ASN A 122 -5.88 16.16 5.91
N LYS A 123 -5.42 15.55 7.01
CA LYS A 123 -4.13 15.85 7.66
C LYS A 123 -3.11 14.73 7.37
N PRO A 124 -2.20 14.89 6.39
CA PRO A 124 -1.25 13.85 6.01
C PRO A 124 -0.25 13.50 7.12
N LYS A 125 0.03 14.44 8.04
CA LYS A 125 0.86 14.19 9.24
C LYS A 125 0.33 13.02 10.08
N CYS A 126 -0.98 12.81 10.15
CA CYS A 126 -1.61 11.72 10.90
C CYS A 126 -1.54 10.37 10.16
N MET A 127 -1.28 10.35 8.85
CA MET A 127 -1.16 9.11 8.06
C MET A 127 0.23 8.47 8.19
N ARG A 128 1.27 9.28 8.42
CA ARG A 128 2.68 8.83 8.49
C ARG A 128 2.95 7.71 9.52
N PRO A 129 2.40 7.74 10.75
CA PRO A 129 2.61 6.68 11.72
C PRO A 129 2.12 5.32 11.23
N TRP A 130 0.96 5.29 10.56
CA TRP A 130 0.40 4.05 10.00
C TRP A 130 1.29 3.49 8.90
N ILE A 131 1.79 4.33 7.99
CA ILE A 131 2.70 3.92 6.91
C ILE A 131 4.00 3.36 7.50
N SER A 132 4.62 4.06 8.45
CA SER A 132 5.88 3.66 9.08
C SER A 132 5.76 2.31 9.81
N ILE A 133 4.74 2.17 10.67
CA ILE A 133 4.54 0.95 11.44
C ILE A 133 4.18 -0.22 10.52
N SER A 134 3.31 -0.01 9.54
CA SER A 134 2.95 -1.06 8.59
C SER A 134 4.14 -1.50 7.72
N SER A 135 5.01 -0.56 7.34
CA SER A 135 6.24 -0.87 6.59
C SER A 135 7.20 -1.71 7.42
N LEU A 136 7.41 -1.34 8.68
CA LEU A 136 8.26 -2.09 9.60
C LEU A 136 7.71 -3.50 9.85
N VAL A 137 6.40 -3.63 10.13
CA VAL A 137 5.76 -4.93 10.36
C VAL A 137 5.90 -5.83 9.12
N LEU A 138 5.67 -5.28 7.93
CA LEU A 138 5.77 -6.01 6.67
C LEU A 138 7.22 -6.44 6.38
N ALA A 139 8.20 -5.59 6.67
CA ALA A 139 9.61 -5.92 6.52
C ALA A 139 10.02 -7.06 7.48
N LEU A 140 9.60 -7.00 8.75
CA LEU A 140 9.86 -8.06 9.71
C LEU A 140 9.18 -9.37 9.30
N ASP A 141 7.92 -9.31 8.85
CA ASP A 141 7.21 -10.50 8.39
C ASP A 141 7.84 -11.12 7.14
N PHE A 142 8.36 -10.29 6.23
CA PHE A 142 9.10 -10.77 5.06
C PHE A 142 10.41 -11.45 5.47
N VAL A 143 11.18 -10.87 6.40
CA VAL A 143 12.40 -11.51 6.94
C VAL A 143 12.08 -12.82 7.64
N LEU A 144 11.05 -12.86 8.48
CA LEU A 144 10.64 -14.10 9.15
C LEU A 144 10.22 -15.18 8.15
N TRP A 145 9.46 -14.81 7.12
CA TRP A 145 9.03 -15.75 6.09
C TRP A 145 10.20 -16.28 5.26
N THR A 146 11.18 -15.43 4.90
CA THR A 146 12.37 -15.88 4.18
C THR A 146 13.21 -16.84 5.02
N LEU A 147 13.35 -16.59 6.32
CA LEU A 147 13.99 -17.53 7.25
C LEU A 147 13.24 -18.87 7.33
N GLU A 148 11.90 -18.85 7.41
CA GLU A 148 11.08 -20.08 7.43
C GLU A 148 11.32 -20.94 6.18
N ILE A 149 11.46 -20.33 5.00
CA ILE A 149 11.79 -21.04 3.75
C ILE A 149 13.23 -21.56 3.78
N MET A 150 14.21 -20.75 4.21
CA MET A 150 15.61 -21.14 4.26
C MET A 150 15.84 -22.35 5.19
N PHE A 151 15.12 -22.43 6.30
CA PHE A 151 15.16 -23.57 7.22
C PHE A 151 14.26 -24.75 6.79
N GLY A 152 13.52 -24.62 5.69
CA GLY A 152 12.66 -25.67 5.16
C GLY A 152 11.39 -25.92 5.97
N TYR A 153 10.95 -24.96 6.79
CA TYR A 153 9.69 -25.06 7.53
C TYR A 153 8.45 -24.85 6.65
N ASP A 154 8.61 -24.16 5.53
CA ASP A 154 7.52 -23.87 4.61
C ASP A 154 7.96 -24.01 3.14
N GLN A 155 7.02 -24.32 2.25
CA GLN A 155 7.27 -24.42 0.81
C GLN A 155 7.10 -23.05 0.15
N PHE A 156 7.93 -22.78 -0.86
CA PHE A 156 7.82 -21.56 -1.63
C PHE A 156 6.53 -21.56 -2.47
N ASN A 157 5.62 -20.64 -2.18
CA ASN A 157 4.38 -20.44 -2.93
C ASN A 157 4.29 -19.00 -3.45
N TRP A 158 4.09 -18.84 -4.77
CA TRP A 158 3.91 -17.54 -5.43
C TRP A 158 2.76 -16.72 -4.85
N GLN A 159 1.71 -17.36 -4.33
CA GLN A 159 0.58 -16.68 -3.68
C GLN A 159 1.01 -15.91 -2.42
N CYS A 160 2.05 -16.37 -1.69
CA CYS A 160 2.57 -15.65 -0.54
C CYS A 160 3.23 -14.34 -0.98
N LEU A 161 3.93 -14.35 -2.11
CA LEU A 161 4.60 -13.17 -2.66
C LEU A 161 3.60 -12.07 -3.04
N ILE A 162 2.46 -12.47 -3.64
CA ILE A 162 1.35 -11.55 -3.94
C ILE A 162 0.76 -10.96 -2.64
N SER A 163 0.68 -11.77 -1.58
CA SER A 163 0.17 -11.32 -0.27
C SER A 163 1.07 -10.26 0.39
N PHE A 164 2.37 -10.26 0.09
CA PHE A 164 3.29 -9.19 0.51
C PHE A 164 3.26 -7.97 -0.42
N ALA A 165 3.06 -8.18 -1.72
CA ALA A 165 3.01 -7.11 -2.71
C ALA A 165 1.80 -6.18 -2.52
N LEU A 166 0.63 -6.72 -2.18
CA LEU A 166 -0.60 -5.93 -2.02
C LEU A 166 -0.51 -4.82 -0.95
N PRO A 167 -0.13 -5.11 0.31
CA PRO A 167 0.05 -4.07 1.33
C PRO A 167 1.16 -3.07 0.97
N PHE A 168 2.18 -3.49 0.22
CA PHE A 168 3.22 -2.58 -0.29
C PHE A 168 2.67 -1.59 -1.33
N ILE A 169 1.84 -2.06 -2.27
CA ILE A 169 1.15 -1.19 -3.24
C ILE A 169 0.24 -0.20 -2.51
N CYS A 170 -0.51 -0.65 -1.49
CA CYS A 170 -1.35 0.24 -0.68
C CYS A 170 -0.54 1.32 0.03
N GLN A 171 0.65 1.01 0.55
CA GLN A 171 1.54 2.00 1.17
C GLN A 171 2.03 3.04 0.18
N ILE A 172 2.41 2.64 -1.04
CA ILE A 172 2.83 3.57 -2.10
C ILE A 172 1.69 4.52 -2.46
N LEU A 173 0.50 3.98 -2.72
CA LEU A 173 -0.67 4.79 -3.09
C LEU A 173 -1.04 5.78 -1.97
N LEU A 174 -1.09 5.31 -0.72
CA LEU A 174 -1.40 6.17 0.42
C LEU A 174 -0.32 7.24 0.66
N GLY A 175 0.95 6.91 0.43
CA GLY A 175 2.05 7.87 0.48
C GLY A 175 1.93 8.97 -0.58
N ASN A 176 1.49 8.62 -1.79
CA ASN A 176 1.22 9.58 -2.86
C ASN A 176 0.02 10.47 -2.54
N ILE A 177 -1.06 9.91 -1.97
CA ILE A 177 -2.21 10.67 -1.46
C ILE A 177 -1.77 11.66 -0.38
N GLY A 178 -0.95 11.19 0.56
CA GLY A 178 -0.39 12.02 1.62
C GLY A 178 0.38 13.22 1.06
N LYS A 179 1.26 13.00 0.08
CA LYS A 179 2.00 14.07 -0.60
C LYS A 179 1.08 15.05 -1.33
N LEU A 180 0.03 14.55 -2.01
CA LEU A 180 -0.93 15.40 -2.71
C LEU A 180 -1.74 16.29 -1.74
N LEU A 181 -2.06 15.78 -0.56
CA LEU A 181 -2.75 16.51 0.50
C LEU A 181 -1.83 17.54 1.20
N GLU A 182 -0.53 17.27 1.25
CA GLU A 182 0.47 18.13 1.92
C GLU A 182 0.82 19.37 1.08
N ASP A 183 0.67 19.29 -0.24
CA ASP A 183 1.06 20.35 -1.17
C ASP A 183 -0.12 20.81 -2.07
N PRO A 184 -1.13 21.50 -1.50
CA PRO A 184 -2.25 22.03 -2.29
C PRO A 184 -1.82 23.17 -3.24
N ASN A 185 -0.60 23.69 -3.09
CA ASN A 185 -0.09 24.89 -3.77
C ASN A 185 0.98 24.62 -4.84
N HIS A 186 1.37 23.37 -5.10
CA HIS A 186 2.31 23.08 -6.19
C HIS A 186 1.63 23.19 -7.56
N LYS A 187 1.25 24.42 -7.97
CA LYS A 187 0.85 24.82 -9.34
C LYS A 187 0.12 23.76 -10.19
N LEU A 188 -0.81 23.01 -9.59
CA LEU A 188 -1.64 22.01 -10.28
C LEU A 188 -2.81 22.66 -11.03
N PHE A 189 -2.84 23.99 -11.09
CA PHE A 189 -3.84 24.88 -11.71
C PHE A 189 -3.24 25.96 -12.63
N ASP A 190 -1.93 26.00 -12.89
CA ASP A 190 -1.40 26.87 -13.94
C ASP A 190 -1.49 26.16 -15.30
N LYS A 191 -2.66 26.36 -15.92
CA LYS A 191 -3.06 26.25 -17.34
C LYS A 191 -2.61 25.03 -18.15
#